data_AF-C3YUW0-F1
#
_entry.id   AF-C3YUW0-F1
#
_cell.length_a   1.000
_cell.length_b   1.000
_cell.length_c   1.000
_cell.angle_alpha   90.00
_cell.angle_beta   90.00
_cell.angle_gamma   90.00
#
_symmetry.space_group_name_H-M   'P 1'
#
loop_
_entity.id
_entity.type
_entity.pdbx_description
1 polymer ?
#
loop_
_entity_poly.entity_id
_entity_poly.type
_entity_poly.pdbx_seq_one_letter_code
_entity_poly.pdbx_strand_id
1 'polypeptide(L)'
;MTQTHDLPTLTITAPFGPPQPHTSHITTSAASQSLGEESGVGVGESSRVVNEGWAIRTVKGGHGMSDKMKTYLTHIFNRGTKSGQKADGVAQEMQHVRGADGKRLFQPSEWRTVKQITSYFARLSAAQRQQESTKSVVTDMEAIDEASEWQALRKTVYTSIDNSHPVMFEDIN
;
A
#
# COMPACT_ATOMS: atom_id res chain seq x y z
N MET A 1 26.74 -17.58 -62.58
CA MET A 1 26.44 -18.45 -61.42
C MET A 1 26.65 -17.64 -60.16
N THR A 2 25.60 -17.07 -59.58
CA THR A 2 25.65 -16.38 -58.28
C THR A 2 24.55 -16.98 -57.41
N GLN A 3 24.96 -17.75 -56.41
CA GLN A 3 24.07 -18.41 -55.45
C GLN A 3 24.02 -17.54 -54.19
N THR A 4 22.97 -16.73 -54.09
CA THR A 4 22.55 -16.03 -52.87
C THR A 4 21.71 -17.01 -52.05
N HIS A 5 22.16 -17.35 -50.84
CA HIS A 5 21.35 -18.10 -49.88
C HIS A 5 20.47 -17.13 -49.10
N ASP A 6 19.16 -17.35 -49.22
CA ASP A 6 18.10 -16.59 -48.55
C ASP A 6 17.90 -17.12 -47.12
N LEU A 7 17.76 -16.22 -46.15
CA LEU A 7 17.44 -16.56 -44.76
C LEU A 7 15.91 -16.67 -44.59
N PRO A 8 15.36 -17.71 -43.93
CA PRO A 8 13.94 -17.78 -43.71
C PRO A 8 13.48 -16.77 -42.64
N THR A 9 12.65 -15.82 -43.06
CA THR A 9 11.85 -14.96 -42.18
C THR A 9 10.77 -15.81 -41.50
N LEU A 10 10.82 -15.92 -40.17
CA LEU A 10 9.79 -16.58 -39.38
C LEU A 10 8.61 -15.62 -39.16
N THR A 11 7.56 -15.78 -39.98
CA THR A 11 6.26 -15.13 -39.76
C THR A 11 5.54 -15.85 -38.61
N ILE A 12 5.44 -15.19 -37.44
CA ILE A 12 4.55 -15.62 -36.36
C ILE A 12 3.14 -15.11 -36.68
N THR A 13 2.30 -16.02 -37.18
CA THR A 13 0.84 -15.85 -37.26
C THR A 13 0.25 -15.92 -35.85
N ALA A 14 -0.28 -14.80 -35.36
CA ALA A 14 -1.09 -14.75 -34.15
C ALA A 14 -2.58 -14.76 -34.53
N PRO A 15 -3.36 -15.81 -34.23
CA PRO A 15 -4.80 -15.83 -34.51
C PRO A 15 -5.57 -15.34 -33.29
N PHE A 16 -5.61 -14.02 -33.07
CA PHE A 16 -6.60 -13.44 -32.16
C PHE A 16 -7.00 -12.06 -32.64
N GLY A 17 -7.91 -12.04 -33.61
CA GLY A 17 -8.60 -10.81 -34.02
C GLY A 17 -9.55 -10.36 -32.91
N PRO A 18 -9.63 -9.06 -32.61
CA PRO A 18 -10.59 -8.54 -31.62
C PRO A 18 -12.04 -8.76 -32.12
N PRO A 19 -12.95 -9.28 -31.29
CA PRO A 19 -14.36 -9.42 -31.68
C PRO A 19 -15.00 -8.03 -31.86
N GLN A 20 -15.61 -7.83 -33.02
CA GLN A 20 -16.33 -6.62 -33.41
C GLN A 20 -17.55 -6.37 -32.50
N PRO A 21 -17.86 -5.11 -32.13
CA PRO A 21 -19.08 -4.79 -31.41
C PRO A 21 -20.29 -4.94 -32.34
N HIS A 22 -21.19 -5.88 -32.04
CA HIS A 22 -22.50 -5.95 -32.68
C HIS A 22 -23.36 -4.79 -32.16
N THR A 23 -23.81 -3.94 -33.06
CA THR A 23 -24.73 -2.84 -32.76
C THR A 23 -26.14 -3.40 -32.68
N SER A 24 -26.61 -3.69 -31.47
CA SER A 24 -28.01 -3.99 -31.23
C SER A 24 -28.83 -2.70 -31.35
N HIS A 25 -29.60 -2.59 -32.43
CA HIS A 25 -30.59 -1.55 -32.65
C HIS A 25 -31.75 -1.75 -31.68
N ILE A 26 -32.05 -0.73 -30.88
CA ILE A 26 -33.21 -0.69 -29.99
C ILE A 26 -34.40 -0.22 -30.83
N THR A 27 -35.27 -1.13 -31.25
CA THR A 27 -36.59 -0.78 -31.78
C THR A 27 -37.53 -0.64 -30.59
N THR A 28 -37.71 0.59 -30.12
CA THR A 28 -38.86 0.99 -29.31
C THR A 28 -40.06 1.06 -30.24
N SER A 29 -40.98 0.11 -30.12
CA SER A 29 -42.33 0.26 -30.63
C SER A 29 -43.34 -0.20 -29.60
N ALA A 30 -44.19 0.76 -29.22
CA ALA A 30 -45.35 0.61 -28.37
C ALA A 30 -46.40 -0.33 -28.98
N ALA A 31 -47.13 -1.07 -28.12
CA ALA A 31 -48.61 -1.05 -28.04
C ALA A 31 -49.18 -2.28 -27.30
N SER A 32 -50.17 -1.98 -26.44
CA SER A 32 -51.40 -2.75 -26.14
C SER A 32 -51.41 -3.96 -25.19
N GLN A 33 -51.96 -3.71 -24.00
CA GLN A 33 -53.13 -4.35 -23.34
C GLN A 33 -53.44 -5.84 -23.64
N SER A 34 -53.56 -6.64 -22.56
CA SER A 34 -54.74 -7.49 -22.29
C SER A 34 -54.73 -8.02 -20.85
N LEU A 35 -55.88 -7.89 -20.16
CA LEU A 35 -56.23 -8.62 -18.95
C LEU A 35 -56.36 -10.11 -19.25
N GLY A 36 -55.99 -10.95 -18.29
CA GLY A 36 -56.24 -12.39 -18.27
C GLY A 36 -55.97 -12.92 -16.87
N GLU A 37 -57.03 -13.33 -16.20
CA GLU A 37 -57.06 -13.85 -14.84
C GLU A 37 -56.80 -15.37 -14.89
N GLU A 38 -55.82 -15.90 -14.16
CA GLU A 38 -55.91 -17.28 -13.67
C GLU A 38 -55.13 -17.50 -12.36
N SER A 39 -55.79 -18.21 -11.46
CA SER A 39 -55.30 -18.61 -10.14
C SER A 39 -54.13 -19.59 -10.24
N GLY A 40 -53.06 -19.35 -9.49
CA GLY A 40 -51.91 -20.25 -9.41
C GLY A 40 -51.21 -20.17 -8.06
N VAL A 41 -51.17 -21.31 -7.39
CA VAL A 41 -50.64 -21.61 -6.05
C VAL A 41 -49.24 -21.04 -5.78
N GLY A 42 -49.04 -20.58 -4.56
CA GLY A 42 -47.81 -19.94 -4.10
C GLY A 42 -46.57 -20.81 -4.10
N VAL A 43 -45.43 -20.14 -4.24
CA VAL A 43 -44.14 -20.54 -3.69
C VAL A 43 -43.46 -19.26 -3.22
N GLY A 44 -43.05 -19.26 -1.95
CA GLY A 44 -42.34 -18.15 -1.34
C GLY A 44 -41.16 -17.71 -2.19
N GLU A 45 -41.19 -16.45 -2.60
CA GLU A 45 -40.13 -15.78 -3.32
C GLU A 45 -38.95 -15.54 -2.37
N SER A 46 -38.20 -16.61 -2.10
CA SER A 46 -36.78 -16.47 -1.79
C SER A 46 -36.14 -16.03 -3.09
N SER A 47 -36.12 -14.71 -3.33
CA SER A 47 -35.32 -14.07 -4.36
C SER A 47 -33.91 -14.64 -4.29
N ARG A 48 -33.64 -15.65 -5.12
CA ARG A 48 -32.31 -16.18 -5.32
C ARG A 48 -31.64 -15.12 -6.15
N VAL A 49 -30.87 -14.27 -5.49
CA VAL A 49 -29.94 -13.35 -6.14
C VAL A 49 -29.08 -14.20 -7.06
N VAL A 50 -29.39 -14.17 -8.36
CA VAL A 50 -28.61 -14.81 -9.39
C VAL A 50 -27.30 -14.03 -9.45
N ASN A 51 -26.27 -14.58 -8.83
CA ASN A 51 -24.92 -14.07 -8.90
C ASN A 51 -24.37 -14.48 -10.27
N GLU A 52 -24.60 -13.65 -11.28
CA GLU A 52 -24.06 -13.88 -12.62
C GLU A 52 -22.54 -13.98 -12.56
N GLY A 53 -22.02 -15.11 -13.02
CA GLY A 53 -20.69 -15.64 -12.71
C GLY A 53 -19.51 -14.97 -13.43
N TRP A 54 -19.34 -13.66 -13.32
CA TRP A 54 -18.11 -12.93 -13.71
C TRP A 54 -17.68 -11.95 -12.60
N ALA A 55 -17.38 -12.55 -11.44
CA ALA A 55 -16.40 -12.10 -10.44
C ALA A 55 -16.67 -10.82 -9.61
N ILE A 56 -17.66 -10.87 -8.71
CA ILE A 56 -17.50 -10.24 -7.40
C ILE A 56 -17.62 -11.31 -6.33
N ARG A 57 -16.48 -11.73 -5.76
CA ARG A 57 -16.50 -12.55 -4.54
C ARG A 57 -17.12 -11.71 -3.44
N THR A 58 -18.17 -12.23 -2.80
CA THR A 58 -18.60 -11.69 -1.52
C THR A 58 -17.42 -11.79 -0.57
N VAL A 59 -16.82 -10.65 -0.24
CA VAL A 59 -15.72 -10.62 0.74
C VAL A 59 -16.37 -10.98 2.06
N LYS A 60 -16.26 -12.26 2.45
CA LYS A 60 -16.61 -12.72 3.80
C LYS A 60 -15.89 -11.77 4.75
N GLY A 61 -16.64 -10.91 5.42
CA GLY A 61 -16.10 -9.86 6.28
C GLY A 61 -15.16 -10.49 7.29
N GLY A 62 -13.85 -10.36 7.07
CA GLY A 62 -12.86 -10.73 8.06
C GLY A 62 -13.10 -9.87 9.28
N HIS A 63 -13.09 -10.46 10.48
CA HIS A 63 -13.26 -9.68 11.70
C HIS A 63 -12.13 -8.64 11.76
N GLY A 64 -12.48 -7.37 11.57
CA GLY A 64 -11.55 -6.25 11.65
C GLY A 64 -10.80 -6.29 12.98
N MET A 65 -9.54 -5.84 13.00
CA MET A 65 -8.82 -5.72 14.27
C MET A 65 -9.49 -4.65 15.12
N SER A 66 -10.04 -5.06 16.27
CA SER A 66 -10.60 -4.13 17.26
C SER A 66 -9.53 -3.18 17.78
N ASP A 67 -9.91 -1.96 18.15
CA ASP A 67 -8.95 -0.93 18.56
C ASP A 67 -8.20 -1.32 19.83
N LYS A 68 -8.86 -1.98 20.80
CA LYS A 68 -8.18 -2.53 21.99
C LYS A 68 -7.03 -3.47 21.63
N MET A 69 -7.20 -4.27 20.58
CA MET A 69 -6.19 -5.21 20.12
C MET A 69 -5.06 -4.51 19.37
N LYS A 70 -5.38 -3.50 18.55
CA LYS A 70 -4.36 -2.66 17.91
C LYS A 70 -3.48 -1.99 18.97
N THR A 71 -4.09 -1.39 19.99
CA THR A 71 -3.38 -0.72 21.08
C THR A 71 -2.47 -1.69 21.82
N TYR A 72 -2.96 -2.89 22.17
CA TYR A 72 -2.17 -3.92 22.83
C TYR A 72 -0.99 -4.41 21.97
N LEU A 73 -1.24 -4.77 20.71
CA LEU A 73 -0.21 -5.25 19.80
C LEU A 73 0.83 -4.16 19.49
N THR A 74 0.40 -2.90 19.35
CA THR A 74 1.30 -1.76 19.16
C THR A 74 2.17 -1.53 20.40
N HIS A 75 1.59 -1.65 21.60
CA HIS A 75 2.36 -1.55 22.85
C HIS A 75 3.44 -2.63 22.94
N ILE A 76 3.10 -3.89 22.62
CA ILE A 76 4.08 -5.00 22.58
C ILE A 76 5.15 -4.75 21.52
N PHE A 77 4.75 -4.29 20.33
CA PHE A 77 5.68 -3.96 19.26
C PHE A 77 6.68 -2.89 19.73
N ASN A 78 6.19 -1.79 20.29
CA ASN A 78 7.02 -0.70 20.81
C ASN A 78 7.91 -1.13 21.98
N ARG A 79 7.43 -2.03 22.84
CA ARG A 79 8.26 -2.65 23.89
C ARG A 79 9.41 -3.44 23.27
N GLY A 80 9.13 -4.21 22.23
CA GLY A 80 10.13 -4.98 21.48
C GLY A 80 11.14 -4.11 20.75
N THR A 81 10.71 -3.02 20.11
CA THR A 81 11.63 -2.09 19.42
C THR A 81 12.56 -1.38 20.39
N LYS A 82 12.06 -0.96 21.57
CA LYS A 82 12.89 -0.33 22.62
C LYS A 82 13.87 -1.31 23.28
N SER A 83 13.44 -2.55 23.50
CA SER A 83 14.25 -3.59 24.14
C SER A 83 15.24 -4.26 23.17
N GLY A 84 15.02 -4.18 21.86
CA GLY A 84 15.78 -4.91 20.85
C GLY A 84 15.44 -6.41 20.78
N GLN A 85 14.50 -6.88 21.59
CA GLN A 85 14.06 -8.28 21.65
C GLN A 85 12.73 -8.46 20.92
N LYS A 86 12.66 -9.44 20.02
CA LYS A 86 11.42 -9.79 19.32
C LYS A 86 10.43 -10.40 20.31
N ALA A 87 9.22 -9.85 20.37
CA ALA A 87 8.15 -10.46 21.14
C ALA A 87 7.74 -11.79 20.49
N ASP A 88 8.05 -12.91 21.15
CA ASP A 88 7.64 -14.24 20.74
C ASP A 88 6.38 -14.68 21.49
N GLY A 89 5.61 -15.60 20.90
CA GLY A 89 4.43 -16.16 21.57
C GLY A 89 3.27 -15.17 21.82
N VAL A 90 3.27 -13.99 21.18
CA VAL A 90 2.24 -12.95 21.39
C VAL A 90 0.81 -13.48 21.21
N ALA A 91 0.61 -14.41 20.26
CA ALA A 91 -0.68 -15.05 20.04
C ALA A 91 -1.18 -15.84 21.26
N GLN A 92 -0.27 -16.48 22.00
CA GLN A 92 -0.58 -17.21 23.24
C GLN A 92 -0.73 -16.25 24.41
N GLU A 93 0.14 -15.24 24.51
CA GLU A 93 0.06 -14.18 25.53
C GLU A 93 -1.30 -13.47 25.47
N MET A 94 -1.79 -13.18 24.26
CA MET A 94 -3.08 -12.53 24.04
C MET A 94 -4.30 -13.36 24.50
N GLN A 95 -4.15 -14.67 24.71
CA GLN A 95 -5.21 -15.53 25.26
C GLN A 95 -5.26 -15.52 26.78
N HIS A 96 -4.12 -15.24 27.41
CA HIS A 96 -3.92 -15.32 28.86
C HIS A 96 -3.89 -13.94 29.52
N VAL A 97 -3.73 -12.87 28.76
CA VAL A 97 -3.73 -11.50 29.27
C VAL A 97 -5.05 -11.17 29.98
N ARG A 98 -4.91 -10.60 31.18
CA ARG A 98 -6.02 -10.18 32.04
C ARG A 98 -5.99 -8.66 32.19
N GLY A 99 -7.18 -8.06 32.23
CA GLY A 99 -7.34 -6.64 32.54
C GLY A 99 -7.20 -6.37 34.05
N ALA A 100 -7.29 -5.10 34.44
CA ALA A 100 -7.27 -4.69 35.85
C ALA A 100 -8.38 -5.35 36.68
N ASP A 101 -9.52 -5.65 36.05
CA ASP A 101 -10.66 -6.32 36.68
C ASP A 101 -10.44 -7.84 36.93
N GLY A 102 -9.25 -8.36 36.62
CA GLY A 102 -8.90 -9.79 36.77
C GLY A 102 -9.52 -10.72 35.71
N LYS A 103 -10.40 -10.19 34.85
CA LYS A 103 -11.03 -10.90 33.71
C LYS A 103 -10.11 -10.92 32.48
N ARG A 104 -10.35 -11.87 31.57
CA ARG A 104 -9.63 -11.94 30.28
C ARG A 104 -9.84 -10.66 29.49
N LEU A 105 -8.75 -10.08 28.98
CA LEU A 105 -8.81 -8.82 28.23
C LEU A 105 -9.44 -9.00 26.83
N PHE A 106 -9.28 -10.19 26.25
CA PHE A 106 -9.78 -10.54 24.91
C PHE A 106 -10.65 -11.79 24.93
N GLN A 107 -11.72 -11.76 24.15
CA GLN A 107 -12.55 -12.94 23.91
C GLN A 107 -11.94 -13.84 22.84
N PRO A 108 -12.28 -15.15 22.79
CA PRO A 108 -11.78 -16.07 21.77
C PRO A 108 -12.03 -15.63 20.32
N SER A 109 -13.16 -14.96 20.07
CA SER A 109 -13.51 -14.37 18.76
C SER A 109 -12.56 -13.24 18.33
N GLU A 110 -11.91 -12.61 19.29
CA GLU A 110 -11.01 -11.48 19.10
C GLU A 110 -9.55 -11.92 19.04
N TRP A 111 -9.27 -13.20 19.28
CA TRP A 111 -7.91 -13.72 19.19
C TRP A 111 -7.35 -13.58 17.77
N ARG A 112 -6.04 -13.45 17.69
CA ARG A 112 -5.32 -13.33 16.42
C ARG A 112 -4.32 -14.46 16.31
N THR A 113 -4.31 -15.01 15.11
CA THR A 113 -3.34 -16.03 14.74
C THR A 113 -1.95 -15.41 14.65
N VAL A 114 -0.93 -16.25 14.82
CA VAL A 114 0.48 -15.85 14.63
C VAL A 114 0.66 -15.15 13.29
N LYS A 115 0.07 -15.69 12.21
CA LYS A 115 0.14 -15.09 10.86
C LYS A 115 -0.43 -13.68 10.80
N GLN A 116 -1.57 -13.42 11.45
CA GLN A 116 -2.17 -12.08 11.48
C GLN A 116 -1.32 -11.09 12.27
N ILE A 117 -0.77 -11.51 13.41
CA ILE A 117 0.12 -10.68 14.24
C ILE A 117 1.41 -10.38 13.50
N THR A 118 2.06 -11.38 12.90
CA THR A 118 3.27 -11.20 12.09
C THR A 118 3.02 -10.25 10.92
N SER A 119 1.89 -10.41 10.22
CA SER A 119 1.49 -9.50 9.13
C SER A 119 1.26 -8.06 9.63
N TYR A 120 0.68 -7.90 10.82
CA TYR A 120 0.49 -6.60 11.45
C TYR A 120 1.83 -5.94 11.82
N PHE A 121 2.74 -6.67 12.45
CA PHE A 121 4.07 -6.17 12.79
C PHE A 121 4.90 -5.85 11.55
N ALA A 122 4.82 -6.64 10.49
CA ALA A 122 5.48 -6.33 9.22
C ALA A 122 5.00 -4.97 8.65
N ARG A 123 3.69 -4.69 8.72
CA ARG A 123 3.15 -3.37 8.34
C ARG A 123 3.66 -2.25 9.23
N LEU A 124 3.70 -2.45 10.55
CA LEU A 124 4.25 -1.44 11.48
C LEU A 124 5.73 -1.15 11.20
N SER A 125 6.54 -2.19 10.98
CA SER A 125 7.94 -2.04 10.62
C SER A 125 8.13 -1.33 9.28
N ALA A 126 7.29 -1.65 8.28
CA ALA A 126 7.33 -0.98 6.98
C ALA A 126 6.99 0.51 7.10
N ALA A 127 5.94 0.84 7.84
CA ALA A 127 5.55 2.24 8.11
C ALA A 127 6.67 3.00 8.84
N GLN A 128 7.32 2.38 9.83
CA GLN A 128 8.45 2.99 10.54
C GLN A 128 9.64 3.28 9.62
N ARG A 129 9.98 2.33 8.72
CA ARG A 129 11.04 2.54 7.72
C ARG A 129 10.71 3.64 6.74
N GLN A 130 9.46 3.72 6.30
CA GLN A 130 9.01 4.81 5.42
C GLN A 130 9.16 6.17 6.12
N GLN A 131 8.74 6.28 7.38
CA GLN A 131 8.92 7.51 8.16
C GLN A 131 10.39 7.89 8.33
N GLU A 132 11.26 6.92 8.62
CA GLU A 132 12.70 7.15 8.72
C GLU A 132 13.31 7.61 7.40
N SER A 133 12.92 7.01 6.28
CA SER A 133 13.37 7.44 4.96
C SER A 133 12.93 8.88 4.65
N THR A 134 11.68 9.25 4.96
CA THR A 134 11.22 10.64 4.77
C THR A 134 11.96 11.62 5.67
N LYS A 135 12.25 11.23 6.91
CA LYS A 135 13.02 12.06 7.84
C LYS A 135 14.45 12.27 7.33
N SER A 136 15.10 11.23 6.82
CA SER A 136 16.43 11.32 6.23
C SER A 136 16.47 12.29 5.05
N VAL A 137 15.47 12.24 4.16
CA VAL A 137 15.38 13.16 3.01
C VAL A 137 15.20 14.61 3.46
N VAL A 138 14.35 14.86 4.47
CA VAL A 138 14.14 16.21 5.01
C VAL A 138 15.44 16.76 5.62
N THR A 139 16.14 15.95 6.42
CA THR A 139 17.41 16.35 7.03
C THR A 139 18.50 16.63 5.99
N ASP A 140 18.56 15.82 4.93
CA ASP A 140 19.52 16.05 3.84
C ASP A 140 19.24 17.38 3.12
N MET A 141 17.97 17.70 2.87
CA MET A 141 17.59 18.97 2.26
C MET A 141 17.92 20.18 3.15
N GLU A 142 17.66 20.07 4.45
CA GLU A 142 18.01 21.10 5.44
C GLU A 142 19.54 21.32 5.49
N ALA A 143 20.34 20.25 5.43
CA ALA A 143 21.80 20.35 5.38
C ALA A 143 22.31 21.00 4.08
N ILE A 144 21.65 20.75 2.94
CA ILE A 144 21.96 21.42 1.66
C ILE A 144 21.68 22.92 1.76
N ASP A 145 20.54 23.30 2.34
CA ASP A 145 20.16 24.71 2.51
C ASP A 145 21.15 25.44 3.42
N GLU A 146 21.51 24.84 4.57
CA GLU A 146 22.50 25.40 5.49
C GLU A 146 23.87 25.57 4.79
N ALA A 147 24.30 24.60 3.99
CA ALA A 147 25.56 24.69 3.24
C ALA A 147 25.54 25.85 2.23
N SER A 148 24.41 26.12 1.60
CA SER A 148 24.23 27.25 0.68
C SER A 148 24.36 28.60 1.41
N GLU A 149 23.74 28.71 2.59
CA GLU A 149 23.84 29.90 3.44
C GLU A 149 25.28 30.15 3.90
N TRP A 150 25.99 29.10 4.35
CA TRP A 150 27.40 29.20 4.72
C TRP A 150 28.29 29.61 3.53
N GLN A 151 28.01 29.11 2.33
CA GLN A 151 28.72 29.54 1.13
C GLN A 151 28.47 31.00 0.80
N ALA A 152 27.24 31.50 0.97
CA ALA A 152 26.92 32.91 0.77
C ALA A 152 27.70 33.80 1.74
N LEU A 153 27.71 33.44 3.03
CA LEU A 153 28.48 34.16 4.05
C LEU A 153 29.99 34.17 3.74
N ARG A 154 30.55 33.00 3.36
CA ARG A 154 31.96 32.87 2.98
C ARG A 154 32.31 33.76 1.79
N LYS A 155 31.44 33.85 0.78
CA LYS A 155 31.62 34.76 -0.36
C LYS A 155 31.68 36.22 0.10
N THR A 156 30.76 36.64 0.95
CA THR A 156 30.77 38.01 1.50
C THR A 156 32.07 38.32 2.23
N VAL A 157 32.54 37.42 3.09
CA VAL A 157 33.80 37.58 3.82
C VAL A 157 34.98 37.72 2.85
N TYR A 158 35.09 36.86 1.84
CA TYR A 158 36.19 36.97 0.86
C TYR A 158 36.15 38.25 0.05
N THR A 159 34.96 38.68 -0.40
CA THR A 159 34.85 39.95 -1.14
C THR A 159 35.28 41.15 -0.31
N SER A 160 35.16 41.09 1.02
CA SER A 160 35.62 42.15 1.91
C SER A 160 37.14 42.11 2.13
N ILE A 161 37.73 40.91 2.21
CA ILE A 161 39.18 40.72 2.40
C ILE A 161 39.96 41.07 1.13
N ASP A 162 39.45 40.75 -0.06
CA ASP A 162 40.12 40.95 -1.35
C ASP A 162 40.35 42.45 -1.68
N ASN A 163 39.63 43.35 -1.01
CA ASN A 163 39.83 44.80 -1.13
C ASN A 163 40.99 45.33 -0.25
N SER A 164 41.67 44.48 0.53
CA SER A 164 42.71 44.87 1.48
C SER A 164 44.07 44.22 1.15
N HIS A 165 44.77 44.87 0.24
CA HIS A 165 46.21 44.82 -0.05
C HIS A 165 46.78 43.66 -0.89
N PRO A 166 47.69 43.98 -1.84
CA PRO A 166 48.49 42.98 -2.55
C PRO A 166 49.44 42.30 -1.57
N VAL A 167 49.56 40.97 -1.69
CA VAL A 167 50.66 40.21 -1.09
C VAL A 167 51.95 40.67 -1.78
N MET A 168 52.60 41.69 -1.23
CA MET A 168 53.91 42.13 -1.69
C MET A 168 54.90 41.05 -1.27
N PHE A 169 55.40 40.29 -2.23
CA PHE A 169 56.60 39.49 -2.03
C PHE A 169 57.76 40.49 -1.90
N GLU A 170 58.25 40.67 -0.68
CA GLU A 170 59.60 41.21 -0.50
C GLU A 170 60.54 40.10 -0.96
N ASP A 171 61.18 40.31 -2.11
CA ASP A 171 62.24 39.44 -2.63
C ASP A 171 63.32 39.31 -1.55
N ILE A 172 63.26 38.22 -0.79
CA ILE A 172 64.28 37.85 0.18
C ILE A 172 65.46 37.28 -0.61
N ASN A 173 66.30 38.23 -1.05
CA ASN A 173 67.71 38.14 -1.42
C ASN A 173 68.16 37.09 -2.46
#